data_AF-A0A498G1M6-F1
#
_entry.id   AF-A0A498G1M6-F1
#
_cell.length_a   1.000
_cell.length_b   1.000
_cell.length_c   1.000
_cell.angle_alpha   90.00
_cell.angle_beta   90.00
_cell.angle_gamma   90.00
#
_symmetry.space_group_name_H-M   'P 1'
#
loop_
_entity.id
_entity.type
_entity.pdbx_description
1 polymer ?
#
loop_
_entity_poly.entity_id
_entity_poly.type
_entity_poly.pdbx_seq_one_letter_code
_entity_poly.pdbx_strand_id
1 'polypeptide(L)'
;LLVVAGIVVATTDVYTSGGATLGEARELGGILGGIGVPAVFLGVLAVLPASRRTRAASLIGASIAVLGVALFSHAYPCQWTGATCGAGLPDLTLETVAVYFFGTVTTFWCLFVGVANFKTRNDPGGTATVQVTKKGETRVVEVEKS
;
A
#
# COMPACT_ATOMS: atom_id res chain seq x y z
N LEU A 1 8.21 -8.05 0.93
CA LEU A 1 9.60 -8.55 0.77
C LEU A 1 10.63 -7.44 0.97
N LEU A 2 10.55 -6.31 0.25
CA LEU A 2 11.51 -5.21 0.39
C LEU A 2 11.71 -4.71 1.83
N VAL A 3 10.62 -4.47 2.57
CA VAL A 3 10.71 -4.04 3.99
C VAL A 3 11.48 -5.07 4.83
N VAL A 4 11.17 -6.35 4.65
CA VAL A 4 11.83 -7.44 5.39
C VAL A 4 13.31 -7.53 5.01
N ALA A 5 13.62 -7.44 3.71
CA ALA A 5 15.00 -7.41 3.24
C ALA A 5 15.76 -6.21 3.82
N GLY A 6 15.16 -5.03 3.84
CA GLY A 6 15.75 -3.83 4.43
C GLY A 6 16.04 -3.97 5.92
N ILE A 7 15.12 -4.57 6.68
CA ILE A 7 15.33 -4.90 8.10
C ILE A 7 16.53 -5.84 8.23
N VAL A 8 16.53 -6.97 7.52
CA VAL A 8 17.62 -7.96 7.59
C VAL A 8 18.96 -7.31 7.24
N VAL A 9 19.04 -6.53 6.16
CA VAL A 9 20.27 -5.84 5.73
C VAL A 9 20.73 -4.82 6.76
N ALA A 10 19.83 -4.05 7.37
CA ALA A 10 20.18 -2.99 8.30
C ALA A 10 20.53 -3.49 9.71
N THR A 11 19.96 -4.63 10.14
CA THR A 11 20.03 -5.09 11.53
C THR A 11 20.86 -6.36 11.73
N THR A 12 21.38 -6.96 10.65
CA THR A 12 22.20 -8.19 10.73
C THR A 12 23.50 -8.03 9.96
N ASP A 13 24.45 -8.93 10.21
CA ASP A 13 25.73 -8.91 9.53
C ASP A 13 25.71 -9.58 8.14
N VAL A 14 24.54 -9.95 7.62
CA VAL A 14 24.43 -10.61 6.30
C VAL A 14 25.10 -9.79 5.20
N TYR A 15 24.95 -8.46 5.24
CA TYR A 15 25.56 -7.58 4.23
C TYR A 15 27.01 -7.21 4.56
N THR A 16 27.30 -6.93 5.84
CA THR A 16 28.66 -6.54 6.29
C THR A 16 29.65 -7.69 6.27
N SER A 17 29.21 -8.94 6.44
CA SER A 17 30.03 -10.14 6.29
C SER A 17 30.60 -10.31 4.87
N GLY A 18 29.98 -9.67 3.87
CA GLY A 18 30.46 -9.58 2.49
C GLY A 18 31.50 -8.47 2.27
N GLY A 19 31.92 -7.76 3.31
CA GLY A 19 32.90 -6.66 3.24
C GLY A 19 32.28 -5.26 3.15
N ALA A 20 30.94 -5.14 3.15
CA ALA A 20 30.28 -3.84 3.19
C ALA A 20 30.47 -3.16 4.55
N THR A 21 30.59 -1.85 4.53
CA THR A 21 30.61 -1.02 5.74
C THR A 21 29.23 -0.94 6.39
N LEU A 22 29.20 -0.58 7.67
CA LEU A 22 27.94 -0.34 8.38
C LEU A 22 27.13 0.82 7.75
N GLY A 23 27.80 1.80 7.15
CA GLY A 23 27.15 2.88 6.41
C GLY A 23 26.39 2.37 5.20
N GLU A 24 27.03 1.57 4.36
CA GLU A 24 26.40 0.96 3.17
C GLU A 24 25.23 0.05 3.55
N ALA A 25 25.36 -0.71 4.64
CA ALA A 25 24.26 -1.53 5.15
C ALA A 25 23.04 -0.70 5.56
N ARG A 26 23.25 0.43 6.23
CA ARG A 26 22.19 1.36 6.64
C ARG A 26 21.56 2.07 5.47
N GLU A 27 22.35 2.48 4.49
CA GLU A 27 21.86 3.10 3.27
C GLU A 27 20.98 2.13 2.48
N LEU A 28 21.49 0.94 2.18
CA LEU A 28 20.73 -0.08 1.45
C LEU A 28 19.47 -0.49 2.21
N GLY A 29 19.59 -0.71 3.52
CA GLY A 29 18.45 -1.02 4.39
C GLY A 29 17.38 0.07 4.40
N GLY A 30 17.82 1.34 4.46
CA GLY A 30 16.95 2.52 4.36
C GLY A 30 16.24 2.62 3.01
N ILE A 31 16.94 2.38 1.90
CA ILE A 31 16.35 2.37 0.55
C ILE A 31 15.31 1.25 0.40
N LEU A 32 15.66 0.02 0.81
CA LEU A 32 14.77 -1.14 0.73
C LEU A 32 13.53 -0.95 1.61
N GLY A 33 13.71 -0.49 2.84
CA GLY A 33 12.61 -0.17 3.75
C GLY A 33 11.73 0.95 3.21
N GLY A 34 12.36 2.04 2.77
CA GLY A 34 11.70 3.23 2.24
C GLY A 34 10.87 2.96 0.99
N ILE A 35 11.35 2.16 0.03
CA ILE A 35 10.57 1.77 -1.15
C ILE A 35 9.51 0.73 -0.78
N GLY A 36 9.83 -0.16 0.16
CA GLY A 36 8.97 -1.26 0.56
C GLY A 36 7.63 -0.82 1.13
N VAL A 37 7.58 0.24 1.92
CA VAL A 37 6.34 0.75 2.54
C VAL A 37 5.30 1.21 1.51
N PRO A 38 5.58 2.18 0.60
CA PRO A 38 4.63 2.58 -0.42
C PRO A 38 4.30 1.44 -1.39
N ALA A 39 5.24 0.53 -1.67
CA ALA A 39 4.97 -0.66 -2.47
C ALA A 39 3.94 -1.59 -1.83
N VAL A 40 3.99 -1.78 -0.50
CA VAL A 40 2.96 -2.55 0.24
C VAL A 40 1.59 -1.90 0.10
N PHE A 41 1.49 -0.57 0.28
CA PHE A 41 0.21 0.12 0.16
C PHE A 41 -0.38 0.01 -1.25
N LEU A 42 0.45 0.18 -2.28
CA LEU A 42 0.03 -0.02 -3.67
C LEU A 42 -0.36 -1.47 -3.94
N GLY A 43 0.35 -2.45 -3.38
CA GLY A 43 0.02 -3.87 -3.49
C GLY A 43 -1.37 -4.19 -2.92
N VAL A 44 -1.72 -3.62 -1.76
CA VAL A 44 -3.06 -3.77 -1.19
C VAL A 44 -4.11 -3.09 -2.07
N LEU A 45 -3.85 -1.87 -2.54
CA LEU A 45 -4.75 -1.14 -3.45
C LEU A 45 -4.94 -1.82 -4.81
N ALA A 46 -3.98 -2.64 -5.25
CA ALA A 46 -4.10 -3.41 -6.48
C ALA A 46 -5.20 -4.47 -6.38
N VAL A 47 -5.41 -5.05 -5.20
CA VAL A 47 -6.42 -6.08 -4.93
C VAL A 47 -7.77 -5.45 -4.55
N LEU A 48 -7.77 -4.27 -3.91
CA LEU A 48 -8.99 -3.58 -3.52
C LEU A 48 -9.69 -2.89 -4.72
N PRO A 49 -11.02 -2.93 -4.80
CA PRO A 49 -11.77 -2.14 -5.77
C PRO A 49 -11.87 -0.69 -5.27
N ALA A 50 -10.81 0.08 -5.52
CA ALA A 50 -10.76 1.51 -5.29
C ALA A 50 -11.15 2.31 -6.54
N SER A 51 -11.66 3.52 -6.36
CA SER A 51 -11.98 4.42 -7.47
C SER A 51 -10.73 4.76 -8.29
N ARG A 52 -10.90 5.08 -9.58
CA ARG A 52 -9.77 5.50 -10.45
C ARG A 52 -9.03 6.72 -9.87
N ARG A 53 -9.75 7.66 -9.25
CA ARG A 53 -9.18 8.84 -8.60
C ARG A 53 -8.31 8.45 -7.40
N THR A 54 -8.80 7.55 -6.55
CA THR A 54 -8.05 7.04 -5.40
C THR A 54 -6.77 6.35 -5.83
N ARG A 55 -6.82 5.54 -6.91
CA ARG A 55 -5.64 4.88 -7.48
C ARG A 55 -4.61 5.86 -8.03
N ALA A 56 -5.06 6.89 -8.75
CA ALA A 56 -4.17 7.93 -9.26
C ALA A 56 -3.51 8.73 -8.12
N ALA A 57 -4.28 9.14 -7.13
CA ALA A 57 -3.77 9.86 -5.96
C ALA A 57 -2.78 9.01 -5.14
N SER A 58 -3.04 7.71 -4.97
CA SER A 58 -2.10 6.82 -4.29
C SER A 58 -0.78 6.64 -5.03
N LEU A 59 -0.81 6.62 -6.37
CA LEU A 59 0.38 6.55 -7.19
C LEU A 59 1.22 7.84 -7.06
N ILE A 60 0.58 9.01 -7.08
CA ILE A 60 1.25 10.29 -6.85
C ILE A 60 1.93 10.30 -5.48
N GLY A 61 1.20 9.94 -4.42
CA GLY A 61 1.78 9.84 -3.08
C GLY A 61 2.97 8.87 -3.03
N ALA A 62 2.87 7.72 -3.71
CA ALA A 62 3.93 6.72 -3.71
C ALA A 62 5.16 7.21 -4.49
N SER A 63 4.97 7.93 -5.59
CA SER A 63 6.05 8.59 -6.31
C SER A 63 6.75 9.65 -5.46
N ILE A 64 6.01 10.42 -4.66
CA ILE A 64 6.59 11.39 -3.70
C ILE A 64 7.37 10.65 -2.62
N ALA A 65 6.88 9.52 -2.11
CA ALA A 65 7.62 8.71 -1.15
C ALA A 65 8.93 8.18 -1.75
N VAL A 66 8.90 7.68 -2.98
CA VAL A 66 10.11 7.24 -3.71
C VAL A 66 11.08 8.40 -3.94
N LEU A 67 10.59 9.60 -4.22
CA LEU A 67 11.43 10.81 -4.28
C LEU A 67 12.11 11.07 -2.93
N GLY A 68 11.40 10.93 -1.81
CA GLY A 68 12.01 11.00 -0.47
C GLY A 68 13.11 9.96 -0.26
N VAL A 69 12.94 8.74 -0.77
CA VAL A 69 14.01 7.72 -0.72
C VAL A 69 15.21 8.09 -1.61
N ALA A 70 14.97 8.67 -2.78
CA ALA A 70 16.04 9.16 -3.64
C ALA A 70 16.83 10.30 -2.96
N LEU A 71 16.13 11.23 -2.30
CA LEU A 71 16.75 12.26 -1.45
C LEU A 71 17.58 11.64 -0.33
N PHE A 72 17.08 10.58 0.32
CA PHE A 72 17.86 9.84 1.33
C PHE A 72 19.15 9.26 0.75
N SER A 73 19.09 8.58 -0.40
CA SER A 73 20.32 8.04 -1.05
C SER A 73 21.31 9.12 -1.48
N HIS A 74 20.84 10.34 -1.70
CA HIS A 74 21.70 11.47 -2.02
C HIS A 74 22.30 12.11 -0.76
N ALA A 75 21.49 12.30 0.28
CA ALA A 75 21.88 12.97 1.51
C ALA A 75 22.74 12.07 2.41
N TYR A 76 22.51 10.76 2.39
CA TYR A 76 23.24 9.83 3.23
C TYR A 76 24.61 9.48 2.61
N PRO A 77 25.71 9.45 3.39
CA PRO A 77 25.78 9.75 4.81
C PRO A 77 26.13 11.21 5.14
N CYS A 78 26.67 12.01 4.21
CA CYS A 78 27.38 13.26 4.55
C CYS A 78 26.53 14.52 4.69
N GLN A 79 25.25 14.46 4.35
CA GLN A 79 24.26 15.52 4.58
C GLN A 79 23.13 15.03 5.48
N TRP A 80 23.42 13.99 6.28
CA TRP A 80 22.49 13.39 7.22
C TRP A 80 22.82 13.83 8.65
N THR A 81 21.80 13.94 9.52
CA THR A 81 22.01 14.35 10.90
C THR A 81 22.99 13.41 11.61
N GLY A 82 24.01 13.98 12.26
CA GLY A 82 25.07 13.23 12.93
C GLY A 82 26.22 12.80 12.03
N ALA A 83 26.25 13.24 10.77
CA ALA A 83 27.37 13.01 9.87
C ALA A 83 28.67 13.64 10.39
N THR A 84 29.75 12.89 10.28
CA THR A 84 31.13 13.38 10.52
C THR A 84 31.86 13.70 9.21
N CYS A 85 31.27 13.32 8.07
CA CYS A 85 31.69 13.72 6.73
C CYS A 85 30.79 14.84 6.22
N GLY A 86 31.26 15.66 5.28
CA GLY A 86 30.45 16.74 4.68
C GLY A 86 30.56 18.10 5.36
N ALA A 87 31.74 18.46 5.88
CA ALA A 87 31.97 19.78 6.46
C ALA A 87 31.57 20.91 5.49
N GLY A 88 30.66 21.79 5.93
CA GLY A 88 30.15 22.91 5.13
C GLY A 88 28.97 22.58 4.21
N LEU A 89 28.51 21.33 4.14
CA LEU A 89 27.28 20.96 3.44
C LEU A 89 26.05 21.20 4.34
N PRO A 90 24.89 21.53 3.77
CA PRO A 90 23.64 21.62 4.53
C PRO A 90 23.15 20.22 4.95
N ASP A 91 22.54 20.13 6.14
CA ASP A 91 21.79 18.94 6.56
C ASP A 91 20.46 18.89 5.78
N LEU A 92 20.20 17.78 5.10
CA LEU A 92 19.00 17.54 4.28
C LEU A 92 18.01 16.56 4.94
N THR A 93 18.25 16.18 6.20
CA THR A 93 17.48 15.16 6.90
C THR A 93 16.02 15.57 7.06
N LEU A 94 15.77 16.81 7.47
CA LEU A 94 14.41 17.31 7.69
C LEU A 94 13.60 17.32 6.40
N GLU A 95 14.19 17.82 5.31
CA GLU A 95 13.61 17.88 3.98
C GLU A 95 13.32 16.48 3.46
N THR A 96 14.29 15.58 3.59
CA THR A 96 14.15 14.17 3.18
C THR A 96 13.00 13.48 3.93
N VAL A 97 12.97 13.63 5.25
CA VAL A 97 11.92 13.06 6.10
C VAL A 97 10.56 13.67 5.77
N ALA A 98 10.47 14.98 5.55
CA ALA A 98 9.24 15.66 5.19
C ALA A 98 8.67 15.13 3.87
N VAL A 99 9.50 15.07 2.81
CA VAL A 99 9.08 14.56 1.50
C VAL A 99 8.59 13.12 1.61
N TYR A 100 9.35 12.25 2.29
CA TYR A 100 8.97 10.86 2.48
C TYR A 100 7.66 10.72 3.28
N PHE A 101 7.50 11.50 4.36
CA PHE A 101 6.31 11.52 5.21
C PHE A 101 5.07 11.92 4.41
N PHE A 102 5.11 13.03 3.69
CA PHE A 102 3.96 13.51 2.92
C PHE A 102 3.56 12.52 1.82
N GLY A 103 4.52 11.92 1.11
CA GLY A 103 4.23 10.88 0.14
C GLY A 103 3.57 9.65 0.78
N THR A 104 4.17 9.15 1.85
CA THR A 104 3.70 7.94 2.55
C THR A 104 2.32 8.14 3.17
N VAL A 105 2.08 9.25 3.87
CA VAL A 105 0.78 9.59 4.47
C VAL A 105 -0.28 9.76 3.39
N THR A 106 0.04 10.38 2.27
CA THR A 106 -0.90 10.52 1.15
C THR A 106 -1.31 9.17 0.59
N THR A 107 -0.34 8.27 0.33
CA THR A 107 -0.63 6.92 -0.16
C THR A 107 -1.42 6.11 0.87
N PHE A 108 -1.04 6.19 2.14
CA PHE A 108 -1.74 5.52 3.24
C PHE A 108 -3.18 6.02 3.37
N TRP A 109 -3.41 7.33 3.27
CA TRP A 109 -4.74 7.92 3.32
C TRP A 109 -5.61 7.44 2.15
N CYS A 110 -5.04 7.38 0.94
CA CYS A 110 -5.74 6.83 -0.22
C CYS A 110 -6.10 5.35 -0.03
N LEU A 111 -5.19 4.56 0.56
CA LEU A 111 -5.47 3.18 0.94
C LEU A 111 -6.62 3.11 1.95
N PHE A 112 -6.56 3.90 3.01
CA PHE A 112 -7.61 3.98 4.03
C PHE A 112 -8.97 4.32 3.42
N VAL A 113 -9.04 5.33 2.56
CA VAL A 113 -10.27 5.69 1.83
C VAL A 113 -10.75 4.53 0.96
N GLY A 114 -9.84 3.83 0.28
CA GLY A 114 -10.16 2.64 -0.51
C GLY A 114 -10.80 1.52 0.33
N VAL A 115 -10.25 1.26 1.51
CA VAL A 115 -10.78 0.26 2.47
C VAL A 115 -12.10 0.72 3.08
N ALA A 116 -12.19 1.98 3.55
CA ALA A 116 -13.37 2.49 4.23
C ALA A 116 -14.60 2.59 3.31
N ASN A 117 -14.39 2.79 2.01
CA ASN A 117 -15.46 2.80 1.01
C ASN A 117 -15.72 1.44 0.37
N PHE A 118 -14.98 0.41 0.78
CA PHE A 118 -15.22 -0.95 0.30
C PHE A 118 -16.54 -1.46 0.88
N LYS A 119 -17.62 -1.35 0.10
CA LYS A 119 -18.85 -2.09 0.38
C LYS A 119 -18.68 -3.50 -0.14
N THR A 120 -18.42 -4.44 0.75
CA THR A 120 -18.62 -5.87 0.48
C THR A 120 -20.06 -6.02 0.02
N ARG A 121 -20.30 -6.35 -1.27
CA ARG A 121 -21.61 -6.80 -1.74
C ARG A 121 -21.87 -8.17 -1.09
N ASN A 122 -22.26 -8.17 0.18
CA ASN A 122 -22.81 -9.31 0.88
C ASN A 122 -24.20 -9.00 1.44
N ASP A 123 -24.93 -8.12 0.76
CA ASP A 123 -26.38 -8.00 0.90
C ASP A 123 -27.04 -8.53 -0.37
N PRO A 124 -27.36 -9.84 -0.44
CA PRO A 124 -28.54 -10.26 -1.19
C PRO A 124 -29.80 -9.84 -0.40
N GLY A 125 -29.90 -8.57 -0.03
CA GLY A 125 -31.02 -7.97 0.71
C GLY A 125 -32.18 -7.54 -0.20
N GLY A 126 -32.24 -8.06 -1.41
CA GLY A 126 -33.35 -7.89 -2.34
C GLY A 126 -33.86 -9.27 -2.71
N THR A 127 -34.96 -9.67 -2.07
CA THR A 127 -35.73 -10.88 -2.31
C THR A 127 -35.68 -11.28 -3.78
N ALA A 128 -35.16 -12.47 -4.09
CA ALA A 128 -35.38 -13.07 -5.40
C ALA A 128 -36.90 -13.23 -5.57
N THR A 129 -37.54 -12.29 -6.25
CA THR A 129 -38.97 -12.37 -6.57
C THR A 129 -39.15 -13.37 -7.70
N VAL A 130 -39.40 -14.62 -7.34
CA VAL A 130 -39.84 -15.66 -8.28
C VAL A 130 -41.32 -15.43 -8.56
N GLN A 131 -41.64 -14.84 -9.72
CA GLN A 131 -43.00 -14.86 -10.24
C GLN A 131 -43.28 -16.23 -10.85
N VAL A 132 -43.97 -17.10 -10.10
CA VAL A 132 -44.54 -18.33 -10.63
C VAL A 132 -45.83 -17.98 -11.35
N THR A 133 -45.78 -17.80 -12.66
CA THR A 133 -46.98 -17.80 -13.50
C THR A 133 -47.53 -19.21 -13.50
N LYS A 134 -48.50 -19.52 -12.62
CA LYS A 134 -49.34 -20.71 -12.78
C LYS A 134 -50.09 -20.55 -14.10
N LYS A 135 -49.55 -21.12 -15.17
CA LYS A 135 -50.36 -21.50 -16.34
C LYS A 135 -51.49 -22.37 -15.79
N GLY A 136 -52.72 -21.97 -16.11
CA GLY A 136 -53.92 -22.68 -15.69
C GLY A 136 -53.96 -24.11 -16.20
N GLU A 137 -55.04 -24.79 -15.76
CA GLU A 137 -55.51 -26.15 -16.13
C GLU A 137 -55.18 -27.24 -15.10
N THR A 138 -56.08 -28.13 -14.68
CA THR A 138 -57.55 -28.23 -14.68
C THR A 138 -57.85 -29.16 -13.49
N ARG A 139 -58.83 -28.84 -12.64
CA ARG A 139 -59.20 -29.72 -11.51
C ARG A 139 -60.50 -30.44 -11.84
N VAL A 140 -60.41 -31.75 -12.03
CA VAL A 140 -61.57 -32.63 -12.20
C VAL A 140 -62.15 -32.90 -10.82
N VAL A 141 -63.43 -32.62 -10.65
CA VAL A 141 -64.21 -32.97 -9.46
C VAL A 141 -65.11 -34.13 -9.85
N GLU A 142 -64.87 -35.31 -9.29
CA GLU A 142 -65.77 -36.45 -9.45
C GLU A 142 -66.98 -36.25 -8.54
N VAL A 143 -68.17 -36.31 -9.15
CA VAL A 143 -69.45 -36.28 -8.43
C VAL A 143 -69.98 -37.69 -8.40
N GLU A 144 -70.26 -38.20 -7.19
CA GLU A 144 -70.90 -39.50 -7.02
C GLU A 144 -72.29 -39.48 -7.65
N LYS A 145 -72.58 -40.50 -8.47
CA LYS A 145 -73.91 -40.67 -9.04
C LYS A 145 -74.84 -41.27 -8.00
N SER A 146 -75.97 -40.60 -7.80
CA SER A 146 -77.15 -41.06 -7.06
C SER A 146 -77.64 -42.42 -7.52
#